data_AF-A0A4Z2CB23-F1
#
_entry.id   AF-A0A4Z2CB23-F1
#
_cell.length_a   1.000
_cell.length_b   1.000
_cell.length_c   1.000
_cell.angle_alpha   90.00
_cell.angle_beta   90.00
_cell.angle_gamma   90.00
#
_symmetry.space_group_name_H-M   'P 1'
#
loop_
_entity.id
_entity.type
_entity.pdbx_description
1 polymer ?
#
loop_
_entity_poly.entity_id
_entity_poly.type
_entity_poly.pdbx_seq_one_letter_code
_entity_poly.pdbx_strand_id
1 'polypeptide(L)'
;MLNLDAARVWDHVLSSGDTLASRVRWRGGRMLCVIFLLTVALQLAAKKACSYDIIISVQTLINSTSSLTGLDSRLYTPTIDDYIKCPKSTLMCFAEEVKVLQRESESKAFSLIRMLRNVAGSPFQPQPQPQPDCLQCEVHAERATEQFLGDLLTVLQRMNADNC
;
A
#
# COMPACT_ATOMS: atom_id res chain seq x y z
N MET A 1 -30.60 -29.06 32.06
CA MET A 1 -31.97 -28.81 31.57
C MET A 1 -31.96 -27.47 30.85
N LEU A 2 -32.09 -27.53 29.52
CA LEU A 2 -32.19 -26.37 28.61
C LEU A 2 -33.68 -26.18 28.29
N ASN A 3 -34.19 -24.94 28.34
CA ASN A 3 -35.45 -24.51 27.74
C ASN A 3 -35.12 -23.26 26.90
N LEU A 4 -35.33 -23.27 25.57
CA LEU A 4 -36.60 -22.97 24.86
C LEU A 4 -37.06 -21.53 25.18
N ASP A 5 -37.30 -20.58 24.25
CA ASP A 5 -37.65 -20.64 22.83
C ASP A 5 -37.37 -19.28 22.18
N ALA A 6 -36.83 -19.27 20.97
CA ALA A 6 -36.92 -18.13 20.06
C ALA A 6 -37.24 -18.66 18.65
N ALA A 7 -38.46 -19.16 18.50
CA ALA A 7 -39.04 -19.53 17.22
C ALA A 7 -40.45 -18.94 17.15
N ARG A 8 -40.59 -17.78 16.50
CA ARG A 8 -41.85 -17.31 15.91
C ARG A 8 -41.59 -16.07 15.08
N VAL A 9 -42.44 -15.90 14.07
CA VAL A 9 -42.47 -14.80 13.10
C VAL A 9 -41.33 -14.98 12.07
N TRP A 10 -41.51 -15.66 10.94
CA TRP A 10 -42.54 -15.50 9.93
C TRP A 10 -42.83 -16.81 9.20
N ASP A 11 -43.92 -17.48 9.55
CA ASP A 11 -44.63 -18.43 8.68
C ASP A 11 -46.06 -17.93 8.58
N HIS A 12 -46.43 -17.39 7.43
CA HIS A 12 -47.81 -17.33 6.94
C HIS A 12 -47.83 -16.70 5.54
N VAL A 13 -47.35 -17.43 4.53
CA VAL A 13 -48.05 -17.46 3.25
C VAL A 13 -47.85 -18.85 2.63
N LEU A 14 -48.96 -19.46 2.21
CA LEU A 14 -49.09 -20.63 1.34
C LEU A 14 -49.03 -22.04 1.98
N SER A 15 -50.13 -22.36 2.68
CA SER A 15 -50.76 -23.67 2.51
C SER A 15 -51.66 -23.63 1.28
N SER A 16 -51.39 -24.51 0.31
CA SER A 16 -52.36 -25.40 -0.37
C SER A 16 -51.96 -25.69 -1.82
N GLY A 17 -51.86 -26.98 -2.14
CA GLY A 17 -52.09 -27.49 -3.50
C GLY A 17 -50.92 -28.24 -4.11
N ASP A 18 -50.98 -29.57 -4.02
CA ASP A 18 -50.08 -30.50 -4.67
C ASP A 18 -50.04 -30.39 -6.20
N THR A 19 -48.97 -30.97 -6.73
CA THR A 19 -48.76 -31.53 -8.08
C THR A 19 -48.08 -30.69 -9.16
N LEU A 20 -47.12 -31.39 -9.79
CA LEU A 20 -46.56 -31.23 -11.13
C LEU A 20 -45.34 -30.32 -11.33
N ALA A 21 -44.36 -30.94 -11.98
CA ALA A 21 -43.24 -30.37 -12.71
C ALA A 21 -42.13 -29.72 -11.85
N SER A 22 -41.08 -30.48 -11.52
CA SER A 22 -39.92 -30.63 -12.40
C SER A 22 -39.15 -29.33 -12.70
N ARG A 23 -37.94 -29.27 -12.13
CA ARG A 23 -36.75 -28.59 -12.65
C ARG A 23 -36.79 -27.06 -12.68
N VAL A 24 -36.59 -26.44 -11.51
CA VAL A 24 -35.72 -25.25 -11.49
C VAL A 24 -34.29 -25.74 -11.71
N ARG A 25 -33.88 -25.74 -12.97
CA ARG A 25 -32.51 -26.04 -13.38
C ARG A 25 -31.63 -24.92 -12.85
N TRP A 26 -30.98 -25.13 -11.70
CA TRP A 26 -29.90 -24.30 -11.17
C TRP A 26 -28.69 -24.35 -12.12
N ARG A 27 -28.79 -23.67 -13.26
CA ARG A 27 -27.69 -23.47 -14.21
C ARG A 27 -26.78 -22.29 -13.83
N GLY A 28 -27.11 -21.58 -12.74
CA GLY A 28 -26.39 -20.36 -12.28
C GLY A 28 -25.34 -20.58 -11.18
N GLY A 29 -25.30 -21.72 -10.50
CA GLY A 29 -24.40 -21.93 -9.35
C GLY A 29 -22.91 -21.87 -9.71
N ARG A 30 -22.54 -22.33 -10.91
CA ARG A 30 -21.16 -22.25 -11.42
C ARG A 30 -20.72 -20.81 -11.67
N MET A 31 -21.62 -19.95 -12.15
CA MET A 31 -21.30 -18.55 -12.43
C MET A 31 -21.13 -17.75 -11.14
N LEU A 32 -21.97 -18.01 -10.13
CA LEU A 32 -21.86 -17.41 -8.80
C LEU A 32 -20.55 -17.79 -8.09
N CYS A 33 -20.12 -19.06 -8.19
CA CYS A 33 -18.82 -19.47 -7.64
C CYS A 33 -17.65 -18.78 -8.34
N VAL A 34 -17.68 -18.62 -9.67
CA VAL A 34 -16.60 -17.93 -10.39
C VAL A 34 -16.54 -16.45 -10.03
N ILE A 35 -17.69 -15.77 -9.92
CA ILE A 35 -17.74 -14.37 -9.49
C ILE A 35 -17.23 -14.23 -8.06
N PHE A 36 -17.62 -15.12 -7.14
CA PHE A 36 -17.14 -15.12 -5.76
C PHE A 36 -15.63 -15.39 -5.67
N LEU A 37 -15.10 -16.34 -6.44
CA LEU A 37 -13.66 -16.59 -6.49
C LEU A 37 -12.89 -15.42 -7.10
N LEU A 38 -13.45 -14.75 -8.12
CA LEU A 38 -12.87 -13.54 -8.70
C LEU A 38 -12.87 -12.38 -7.71
N THR A 39 -13.96 -12.15 -6.97
CA THR A 39 -13.99 -11.09 -5.96
C THR A 39 -13.04 -11.40 -4.81
N VAL A 40 -12.98 -12.64 -4.31
CA VAL A 40 -12.03 -13.05 -3.28
C VAL A 40 -10.58 -12.93 -3.78
N ALA A 41 -10.28 -13.34 -5.01
CA ALA A 41 -8.95 -13.19 -5.60
C ALA A 41 -8.57 -11.72 -5.78
N LEU A 42 -9.51 -10.86 -6.19
CA LEU A 42 -9.28 -9.41 -6.35
C LEU A 42 -9.08 -8.73 -4.98
N GLN A 43 -9.84 -9.13 -3.96
CA GLN A 43 -9.68 -8.66 -2.58
C GLN A 43 -8.36 -9.13 -1.95
N LEU A 44 -7.91 -10.35 -2.26
CA LEU A 44 -6.61 -10.87 -1.82
C LEU A 44 -5.43 -10.22 -2.55
N ALA A 45 -5.57 -9.97 -3.86
CA ALA A 45 -4.56 -9.23 -4.64
C ALA A 45 -4.46 -7.76 -4.20
N ALA A 46 -5.59 -7.16 -3.80
CA ALA A 46 -5.64 -5.81 -3.25
C ALA A 46 -4.99 -5.67 -1.86
N LYS A 47 -4.59 -6.77 -1.19
CA LYS A 47 -3.92 -6.73 0.11
C LYS A 47 -2.46 -6.29 0.04
N LYS A 48 -1.84 -6.22 -1.14
CA LYS A 48 -0.51 -5.59 -1.30
C LYS A 48 -0.70 -4.11 -1.51
N ALA A 49 -0.64 -3.34 -0.42
CA ALA A 49 -0.86 -1.90 -0.42
C ALA A 49 0.32 -1.12 -1.02
N CYS A 50 1.50 -1.72 -1.11
CA CYS A 50 2.67 -1.10 -1.71
C CYS A 50 2.83 -1.54 -3.16
N SER A 51 2.75 -0.57 -4.08
CA SER A 51 2.98 -0.86 -5.49
C SER A 51 4.47 -1.11 -5.75
N TYR A 52 4.78 -2.22 -6.43
CA TYR A 52 6.10 -2.50 -7.00
C TYR A 52 6.57 -1.37 -7.95
N ASP A 53 5.63 -0.59 -8.49
CA ASP A 53 5.92 0.57 -9.35
C ASP A 53 6.77 1.65 -8.66
N ILE A 54 6.70 1.76 -7.33
CA ILE A 54 7.50 2.73 -6.57
C ILE A 54 8.97 2.34 -6.65
N ILE A 55 9.28 1.06 -6.45
CA ILE A 55 10.64 0.51 -6.55
C ILE A 55 11.17 0.69 -7.97
N ILE A 56 10.37 0.36 -8.99
CA ILE A 56 10.75 0.58 -10.40
C ILE A 56 11.05 2.06 -10.67
N SER A 57 10.24 2.97 -10.14
CA SER A 57 10.42 4.40 -10.36
C SER A 57 11.70 4.92 -9.74
N VAL A 58 12.05 4.48 -8.52
CA VAL A 58 13.33 4.83 -7.89
C VAL A 58 14.50 4.23 -8.65
N GLN A 59 14.41 2.96 -9.08
CA GLN A 59 15.46 2.33 -9.89
C GLN A 59 15.67 3.05 -11.23
N THR A 60 14.59 3.50 -11.87
CA THR A 60 14.66 4.29 -13.11
C THR A 60 15.38 5.62 -12.85
N LEU A 61 15.10 6.27 -11.73
CA LEU A 61 15.76 7.51 -11.33
C LEU A 61 17.26 7.31 -11.09
N ILE A 62 17.64 6.23 -10.39
CA ILE A 62 19.05 5.80 -10.18
C ILE A 62 19.75 5.48 -11.51
N ASN A 63 19.07 4.86 -12.47
CA ASN A 63 19.70 4.59 -13.76
C ASN A 63 19.89 5.88 -14.56
N SER A 64 18.99 6.85 -14.38
CA SER A 64 19.09 8.18 -14.98
C SER A 64 20.03 9.14 -14.26
N THR A 65 20.56 8.83 -13.06
CA THR A 65 21.49 9.74 -12.37
C THR A 65 22.81 9.94 -13.12
N SER A 66 23.17 9.05 -14.04
CA SER A 66 24.27 9.27 -15.00
C SER A 66 24.04 10.49 -15.91
N SER A 67 22.79 10.85 -16.20
CA SER A 67 22.41 12.09 -16.90
C SER A 67 22.27 13.30 -15.97
N LEU A 68 22.32 13.05 -14.65
CA LEU A 68 22.27 14.04 -13.59
C LEU A 68 23.68 14.41 -13.08
N THR A 69 24.73 14.00 -13.80
CA THR A 69 26.12 14.40 -13.53
C THR A 69 26.23 15.92 -13.49
N GLY A 70 26.47 16.48 -12.29
CA GLY A 70 26.50 17.92 -12.03
C GLY A 70 25.53 18.40 -10.95
N LEU A 71 24.65 17.53 -10.42
CA LEU A 71 23.86 17.83 -9.24
C LEU A 71 24.64 17.54 -7.96
N ASP A 72 25.19 18.59 -7.37
CA ASP A 72 25.75 18.58 -6.01
C ASP A 72 24.67 18.65 -4.92
N SER A 73 23.44 18.22 -5.25
CA SER A 73 22.31 18.20 -4.32
C SER A 73 22.64 17.39 -3.09
N ARG A 74 22.42 18.00 -1.93
CA ARG A 74 22.54 17.38 -0.63
C ARG A 74 21.14 17.30 -0.02
N LEU A 75 20.64 16.08 0.09
CA LEU A 75 19.27 15.78 0.46
C LEU A 75 19.24 15.19 1.86
N TYR A 76 18.27 15.58 2.68
CA TYR A 76 18.09 14.99 4.00
C TYR A 76 17.72 13.51 3.85
N THR A 77 18.55 12.61 4.38
CA THR A 77 18.38 11.17 4.14
C THR A 77 18.11 10.41 5.43
N PRO A 78 16.84 10.06 5.70
CA PRO A 78 16.50 9.10 6.73
C PRO A 78 17.11 7.72 6.43
N THR A 79 17.42 6.98 7.48
CA THR A 79 17.96 5.63 7.41
C THR A 79 16.87 4.56 7.48
N ILE A 80 17.24 3.30 7.26
CA ILE A 80 16.35 2.16 7.50
C ILE A 80 15.90 2.07 8.97
N ASP A 81 16.75 2.47 9.92
CA ASP A 81 16.40 2.47 11.35
C ASP A 81 15.36 3.55 11.66
N ASP A 82 15.44 4.70 10.98
CA ASP A 82 14.42 5.73 11.06
C ASP A 82 13.09 5.21 10.52
N TYR A 83 13.09 4.45 9.42
CA TYR A 83 11.88 3.81 8.89
C TYR A 83 11.29 2.81 9.91
N ILE A 84 12.10 1.95 10.51
CA ILE A 84 11.61 0.96 11.50
C ILE A 84 10.93 1.65 12.68
N LYS A 85 11.47 2.79 13.13
CA LYS A 85 10.92 3.56 14.26
C LYS A 85 9.75 4.45 13.84
N CYS A 86 9.83 5.08 12.67
CA CYS A 86 8.96 6.17 12.24
C CYS A 86 8.54 6.02 10.77
N PRO A 87 7.85 4.93 10.38
CA PRO A 87 7.63 4.60 8.96
C PRO A 87 6.98 5.73 8.16
N LYS A 88 5.94 6.34 8.73
CA LYS A 88 5.20 7.43 8.10
C LYS A 88 6.04 8.70 7.94
N SER A 89 6.74 9.12 9.00
CA SER A 89 7.56 10.34 8.97
C SER A 89 8.73 10.16 7.98
N THR A 90 9.40 9.01 8.00
CA THR A 90 10.46 8.67 7.06
C THR A 90 10.00 8.73 5.60
N LEU A 91 8.87 8.11 5.26
CA LEU A 91 8.35 8.13 3.89
C LEU A 91 7.91 9.54 3.44
N MET A 92 7.39 10.35 4.37
CA MET A 92 7.07 11.76 4.09
C MET A 92 8.33 12.60 3.84
N CYS A 93 9.41 12.37 4.60
CA CYS A 93 10.68 13.04 4.37
C CYS A 93 11.26 12.68 3.00
N PHE A 94 11.29 11.39 2.63
CA PHE A 94 11.69 11.01 1.27
C PHE A 94 10.83 11.70 0.20
N ALA A 95 9.52 11.87 0.41
CA ALA A 95 8.66 12.53 -0.56
C ALA A 95 8.97 14.03 -0.73
N GLU A 96 9.28 14.75 0.34
CA GLU A 96 9.68 16.17 0.25
C GLU A 96 11.08 16.32 -0.35
N GLU A 97 12.02 15.42 -0.04
CA GLU A 97 13.37 15.48 -0.60
C GLU A 97 13.42 15.06 -2.07
N VAL A 98 12.60 14.10 -2.51
CA VAL A 98 12.41 13.81 -3.95
C VAL A 98 11.85 15.03 -4.68
N LYS A 99 11.02 15.85 -4.03
CA LYS A 99 10.50 17.10 -4.61
C LYS A 99 11.57 18.19 -4.70
N VAL A 100 12.51 18.24 -3.75
CA VAL A 100 13.70 19.10 -3.87
C VAL A 100 14.54 18.64 -5.06
N LEU A 101 14.91 17.35 -5.11
CA LEU A 101 15.65 16.76 -6.21
C LEU A 101 14.98 17.02 -7.56
N GLN A 102 13.66 16.88 -7.63
CA GLN A 102 12.90 17.15 -8.84
C GLN A 102 13.09 18.58 -9.36
N ARG A 103 13.08 19.57 -8.45
CA ARG A 103 13.24 20.99 -8.81
C ARG A 103 14.66 21.29 -9.28
N GLU A 104 15.65 20.68 -8.64
CA GLU A 104 17.06 20.92 -8.95
C GLU A 104 17.49 20.20 -10.23
N SER A 105 16.94 19.02 -10.48
CA SER A 105 17.33 18.14 -11.58
C SER A 105 16.47 18.29 -12.84
N GLU A 106 15.41 19.11 -12.79
CA GLU A 106 14.32 19.15 -13.79
C GLU A 106 13.73 17.77 -14.15
N SER A 107 13.83 16.79 -13.23
CA SER A 107 13.37 15.43 -13.52
C SER A 107 11.85 15.31 -13.45
N LYS A 108 11.30 14.29 -14.12
CA LYS A 108 9.87 13.97 -14.06
C LYS A 108 9.55 13.01 -12.91
N ALA A 109 9.84 13.42 -11.67
CA ALA A 109 9.64 12.59 -10.46
C ALA A 109 8.25 12.76 -9.79
N PHE A 110 7.31 13.48 -10.41
CA PHE A 110 5.97 13.76 -9.85
C PHE A 110 5.19 12.50 -9.44
N SER A 111 5.30 11.42 -10.22
CA SER A 111 4.62 10.15 -9.92
C SER A 111 5.15 9.53 -8.64
N LEU A 112 6.48 9.54 -8.44
CA LEU A 112 7.15 8.99 -7.28
C LEU A 112 6.74 9.73 -5.99
N ILE A 113 6.74 11.06 -6.00
CA ILE A 113 6.32 11.87 -4.85
C ILE A 113 4.90 11.51 -4.41
N ARG A 114 3.97 11.41 -5.36
CA ARG A 114 2.58 11.04 -5.08
C ARG A 114 2.49 9.63 -4.50
N MET A 115 3.23 8.68 -5.06
CA MET A 115 3.21 7.30 -4.59
C MET A 115 3.76 7.17 -3.16
N LEU A 116 4.87 7.84 -2.84
CA LEU A 116 5.44 7.87 -1.49
C LEU A 116 4.45 8.41 -0.46
N ARG A 117 3.78 9.53 -0.77
CA ARG A 117 2.75 10.11 0.12
C ARG A 117 1.54 9.18 0.30
N ASN A 118 1.08 8.53 -0.77
CA ASN A 118 -0.03 7.59 -0.69
C ASN A 118 0.30 6.41 0.22
N VAL A 119 1.51 5.87 0.10
CA VAL A 119 1.94 4.76 0.95
C VAL A 119 2.17 5.21 2.39
N ALA A 120 2.71 6.41 2.62
CA ALA A 120 2.85 6.99 3.96
C ALA A 120 1.49 7.21 4.67
N GLY A 121 0.44 7.54 3.91
CA GLY A 121 -0.92 7.71 4.41
C GLY A 121 -1.72 6.41 4.54
N SER A 122 -1.15 5.27 4.15
CA SER A 122 -1.83 3.98 4.11
C SER A 122 -2.12 3.43 5.51
N PRO A 123 -3.31 2.86 5.78
CA PRO A 123 -3.62 2.20 7.06
C PRO A 123 -2.79 0.93 7.30
N PHE A 124 -2.10 0.43 6.27
CA PHE A 124 -1.24 -0.74 6.34
C PHE A 124 0.17 -0.44 6.87
N GLN A 125 0.51 0.83 7.09
CA GLN A 125 1.80 1.17 7.70
C GLN A 125 1.82 0.71 9.17
N PRO A 126 2.91 0.06 9.62
CA PRO A 126 3.10 -0.23 11.04
C PRO A 126 2.98 1.07 11.84
N GLN A 127 2.09 1.09 12.83
CA GLN A 127 2.07 2.16 13.81
C GLN A 127 2.81 1.68 15.06
N PRO A 128 4.00 2.22 15.35
CA PRO A 128 4.61 1.97 16.64
C PRO A 128 3.73 2.59 17.73
N GLN A 129 3.39 1.79 18.74
CA GLN A 129 2.74 2.22 19.98
C GLN A 129 3.75 2.08 21.13
N PRO A 130 4.01 3.12 21.95
CA PRO A 130 3.59 4.51 21.82
C PRO A 130 4.27 5.23 20.64
N GLN A 131 3.70 6.36 20.20
CA GLN A 131 4.26 7.18 19.12
C GLN A 131 5.67 7.65 19.50
N PRO A 132 6.71 7.20 18.79
CA PRO A 132 8.05 7.70 19.03
C PRO A 132 8.12 9.17 18.61
N ASP A 133 8.95 9.95 19.30
CA ASP A 133 9.33 11.29 18.87
C ASP A 133 10.10 11.16 17.53
N CYS A 134 9.34 11.21 16.43
CA CYS A 134 9.90 11.13 15.09
C CYS A 134 10.63 12.42 14.73
N LEU A 135 11.81 12.26 14.17
CA LEU A 135 12.64 13.39 13.75
C LEU A 135 11.94 14.18 12.64
N GLN A 136 12.18 15.50 12.65
CA GLN A 136 11.89 16.34 11.49
C GLN A 136 12.90 16.03 10.38
N CYS A 137 12.51 16.27 9.13
CA CYS A 137 13.32 15.88 7.98
C CYS A 137 14.71 16.53 8.01
N GLU A 138 14.75 17.81 8.38
CA GLU A 138 15.94 18.65 8.42
C GLU A 138 16.95 18.26 9.53
N VAL A 139 16.58 17.32 10.40
CA VAL A 139 17.49 16.77 11.44
C VAL A 139 18.31 15.59 10.90
N HIS A 140 17.85 14.95 9.82
CA HIS A 140 18.60 13.84 9.22
C HIS A 140 19.90 14.34 8.57
N ALA A 141 20.85 13.43 8.37
CA ALA A 141 22.09 13.78 7.71
C ALA A 141 21.85 14.03 6.22
N GLU A 142 22.44 15.11 5.70
CA GLU A 142 22.41 15.37 4.26
C GLU A 142 23.37 14.45 3.49
N ARG A 143 22.86 13.74 2.47
CA ARG A 143 23.64 12.85 1.61
C ARG A 143 23.57 13.27 0.16
N ALA A 144 24.57 12.83 -0.61
CA ALA A 144 24.55 12.99 -2.05
C ALA A 144 23.36 12.23 -2.67
N THR A 145 22.88 12.70 -3.82
CA THR A 145 21.73 12.13 -4.55
C THR A 145 21.80 10.60 -4.70
N GLU A 146 22.95 10.04 -5.06
CA GLU A 146 23.11 8.59 -5.24
C GLU A 146 22.87 7.82 -3.93
N GLN A 147 23.41 8.32 -2.82
CA GLN A 147 23.23 7.73 -1.49
C GLN A 147 21.77 7.88 -1.04
N PHE A 148 21.17 9.05 -1.24
CA PHE A 148 19.76 9.30 -0.94
C PHE A 148 18.84 8.33 -1.67
N LEU A 149 19.02 8.14 -2.98
CA LEU A 149 18.20 7.23 -3.77
C LEU A 149 18.44 5.75 -3.40
N GLY A 150 19.68 5.39 -3.05
CA GLY A 150 20.02 4.06 -2.54
C GLY A 150 19.34 3.75 -1.20
N ASP A 151 19.33 4.70 -0.27
CA ASP A 151 18.66 4.54 1.03
C ASP A 151 17.14 4.49 0.87
N LEU A 152 16.56 5.33 0.00
CA LEU A 152 15.14 5.27 -0.36
C LEU A 152 14.76 3.90 -0.93
N LEU A 153 15.56 3.37 -1.86
CA LEU A 153 15.34 2.04 -2.44
C LEU A 153 15.38 0.95 -1.36
N THR A 154 16.35 1.03 -0.45
CA THR A 154 16.51 0.09 0.66
C THR A 154 15.28 0.09 1.57
N VAL A 155 14.76 1.27 1.92
CA VAL A 155 13.54 1.41 2.72
C VAL A 155 12.32 0.85 2.00
N LEU A 156 12.17 1.11 0.70
CA LEU A 156 11.04 0.58 -0.09
C LEU A 156 11.08 -0.95 -0.22
N GLN A 157 12.27 -1.52 -0.40
CA GLN A 157 12.45 -2.97 -0.42
C GLN A 157 12.11 -3.60 0.94
N ARG A 158 12.54 -2.96 2.04
CA ARG A 158 12.20 -3.40 3.39
C ARG A 158 10.70 -3.39 3.62
N MET A 159 10.04 -2.29 3.30
CA MET A 159 8.59 -2.13 3.39
C MET A 159 7.84 -3.20 2.59
N ASN A 160 8.30 -3.51 1.38
CA ASN A 160 7.70 -4.56 0.56
C ASN A 160 7.93 -5.97 1.15
N ALA A 161 9.08 -6.21 1.81
CA ALA A 161 9.36 -7.48 2.49
C ALA A 161 8.51 -7.68 3.76
N ASP A 162 8.19 -6.59 4.47
CA ASP A 162 7.33 -6.60 5.65
C ASP A 162 5.83 -6.78 5.31
N ASN A 163 5.51 -7.20 4.07
CA ASN A 163 4.16 -7.42 3.54
C ASN A 163 3.23 -6.23 3.78
N CYS A 164 3.66 -5.10 3.27
CA CYS A 164 2.69 -4.13 2.78
C CYS A 164 1.70 -4.82 1.82
#